data_AF-A0A924NP15-F1
#
_entry.id   AF-A0A924NP15-F1
#
_cell.length_a   1.000
_cell.length_b   1.000
_cell.length_c   1.000
_cell.angle_alpha   90.00
_cell.angle_beta   90.00
_cell.angle_gamma   90.00
#
_symmetry.space_group_name_H-M   'P 1'
#
loop_
_entity.id
_entity.type
_entity.pdbx_description
1 polymer ?
#
loop_
_entity_poly.entity_id
_entity_poly.type
_entity_poly.pdbx_seq_one_letter_code
_entity_poly.pdbx_strand_id
1 'polypeptide(L)'
;MNPTTIPTPNSAAPNYEAGLSAADHSLGLDDAPITLLEYGDYECPACAKAAPVVRQLVERFGPQLRLLFRPLPLLALHPHAELAAEAAEAAA
;
A
#
# COMPACT_ATOMS: atom_id res chain seq x y z
N MET A 1 4.10 -0.04 -28.53
CA MET A 1 3.83 -0.51 -27.16
C MET A 1 2.48 0.08 -26.76
N ASN A 2 1.43 -0.75 -26.79
CA ASN A 2 0.04 -0.31 -26.57
C ASN A 2 -0.18 -0.09 -25.06
N PRO A 3 -0.79 1.01 -24.60
CA PRO A 3 -1.05 1.21 -23.18
C PRO A 3 -2.02 0.13 -22.73
N THR A 4 -1.52 -0.71 -21.82
CA THR A 4 -2.21 -1.89 -21.30
C THR A 4 -3.53 -1.47 -20.65
N THR A 5 -4.63 -1.91 -21.24
CA THR A 5 -5.95 -1.95 -20.59
C THR A 5 -5.80 -2.69 -19.27
N ILE A 6 -6.12 -2.02 -18.16
CA ILE A 6 -6.24 -2.69 -16.87
C ILE A 6 -7.38 -3.70 -17.03
N PRO A 7 -7.14 -5.02 -16.85
CA PRO A 7 -8.21 -5.99 -16.91
C PRO A 7 -9.25 -5.62 -15.86
N THR A 8 -10.51 -5.55 -16.27
CA THR A 8 -11.63 -5.40 -15.33
C THR A 8 -11.56 -6.53 -14.30
N PRO A 9 -11.63 -6.23 -12.99
CA PRO A 9 -11.62 -7.27 -11.98
C PRO A 9 -12.75 -8.26 -12.27
N ASN A 10 -12.40 -9.54 -12.34
CA ASN A 10 -13.36 -10.63 -12.52
C ASN A 10 -14.38 -10.56 -11.39
N SER A 11 -15.68 -10.59 -11.70
CA SER A 11 -16.80 -10.54 -10.74
C SER A 11 -16.82 -11.71 -9.75
N ALA A 12 -15.96 -12.72 -9.94
CA ALA A 12 -15.74 -13.83 -9.01
C ALA A 12 -14.57 -13.60 -8.02
N ALA A 13 -13.78 -12.54 -8.18
CA ALA A 13 -12.72 -12.23 -7.23
C ALA A 13 -13.33 -11.61 -5.95
N PRO A 14 -12.78 -11.90 -4.76
CA PRO A 14 -13.30 -11.35 -3.52
C PRO A 14 -13.30 -9.82 -3.58
N ASN A 15 -14.33 -9.19 -3.00
CA ASN A 15 -14.37 -7.73 -2.87
C ASN A 15 -13.26 -7.31 -1.91
N TYR A 16 -12.07 -7.00 -2.44
CA TYR A 16 -10.91 -6.60 -1.65
C TYR A 16 -11.16 -5.29 -0.87
N GLU A 17 -12.08 -4.47 -1.37
CA GLU A 17 -12.64 -3.28 -0.71
C GLU A 17 -13.29 -3.59 0.65
N ALA A 18 -13.93 -4.76 0.81
CA ALA A 18 -14.56 -5.15 2.07
C ALA A 18 -13.54 -5.39 3.20
N GLY A 19 -12.26 -5.52 2.86
CA GLY A 19 -11.16 -5.63 3.82
C GLY A 19 -10.43 -4.31 4.10
N LEU A 20 -10.87 -3.19 3.50
CA LEU A 20 -10.30 -1.86 3.72
C LEU A 20 -10.94 -1.19 4.95
N SER A 21 -10.15 -0.41 5.68
CA SER A 21 -10.55 0.24 6.92
C SER A 21 -10.37 1.74 6.82
N ALA A 22 -11.23 2.50 7.50
CA ALA A 22 -11.04 3.94 7.67
C ALA A 22 -9.77 4.28 8.47
N ALA A 23 -9.18 3.31 9.16
CA ALA A 23 -7.91 3.45 9.85
C ALA A 23 -6.68 3.27 8.94
N ASP A 24 -6.87 2.90 7.67
CA ASP A 24 -5.75 2.74 6.74
C ASP A 24 -5.15 4.09 6.36
N HIS A 25 -3.82 4.19 6.44
CA HIS A 25 -3.10 5.36 5.96
C HIS A 25 -3.13 5.41 4.45
N SER A 26 -3.71 6.50 3.90
CA SER A 26 -3.97 6.62 2.47
C SER A 26 -3.26 7.81 1.83
N LEU A 27 -2.81 7.60 0.59
CA LEU A 27 -2.31 8.64 -0.31
C LEU A 27 -3.03 8.53 -1.65
N GLY A 28 -3.67 9.60 -2.09
CA GLY A 28 -4.46 9.63 -3.34
C GLY A 28 -5.91 10.01 -3.09
N LEU A 29 -6.76 9.89 -4.11
CA LEU A 29 -8.20 10.16 -4.01
C LEU A 29 -8.93 8.92 -3.47
N ASP A 30 -9.93 9.12 -2.61
CA ASP A 30 -10.70 8.01 -2.03
C ASP A 30 -11.49 7.21 -3.07
N ASP A 31 -11.87 7.84 -4.18
CA ASP A 31 -12.61 7.27 -5.30
C ASP A 31 -11.72 6.88 -6.50
N ALA A 32 -10.40 6.81 -6.29
CA ALA A 32 -9.47 6.40 -7.33
C ALA A 32 -9.85 4.99 -7.86
N PRO A 33 -9.88 4.78 -9.19
CA PRO A 33 -10.26 3.51 -9.78
C PRO A 33 -9.27 2.36 -9.51
N ILE A 34 -8.08 2.65 -8.98
CA ILE A 34 -7.05 1.67 -8.63
C ILE A 34 -6.69 1.86 -7.16
N THR A 35 -6.89 0.81 -6.35
CA THR A 35 -6.40 0.76 -4.97
C THR A 35 -5.21 -0.19 -4.88
N LEU A 36 -4.08 0.31 -4.37
CA LEU A 36 -2.90 -0.48 -4.04
C LEU A 36 -2.77 -0.52 -2.52
N LEU A 37 -2.98 -1.70 -1.91
CA LEU A 37 -2.69 -1.92 -0.50
C LEU A 37 -1.33 -2.60 -0.35
N GLU A 38 -0.41 -1.93 0.33
CA GLU A 38 0.89 -2.47 0.71
C GLU A 38 0.91 -2.85 2.20
N TYR A 39 1.28 -4.10 2.48
CA TYR A 39 1.70 -4.52 3.81
C TYR A 39 3.22 -4.44 3.88
N GLY A 40 3.73 -3.61 4.79
CA GLY A 40 5.16 -3.32 4.86
C GLY A 40 5.70 -3.33 6.29
N ASP A 41 6.96 -3.72 6.41
CA ASP A 41 7.71 -3.65 7.66
C ASP A 41 8.79 -2.57 7.52
N TYR A 42 8.83 -1.63 8.46
CA TYR A 42 9.73 -0.48 8.42
C TYR A 42 11.22 -0.84 8.57
N GLU A 43 11.56 -2.01 9.13
CA GLU A 43 12.94 -2.50 9.21
C GLU A 43 13.32 -3.41 8.02
N CYS A 44 12.35 -3.86 7.24
CA CYS A 44 12.59 -4.83 6.17
C CYS A 44 13.36 -4.21 4.99
N PRO A 45 14.56 -4.74 4.63
CA PRO A 45 15.33 -4.22 3.49
C PRO A 45 14.63 -4.39 2.13
N ALA A 46 13.75 -5.39 1.99
CA ALA A 46 12.97 -5.59 0.77
C ALA A 46 11.85 -4.55 0.65
N CYS A 47 11.17 -4.24 1.75
CA CYS A 47 10.17 -3.16 1.80
C CYS A 47 10.83 -1.80 1.49
N ALA A 48 12.01 -1.53 2.05
CA ALA A 48 12.77 -0.31 1.74
C ALA A 48 13.13 -0.21 0.24
N LYS A 49 13.43 -1.33 -0.43
CA LYS A 49 13.68 -1.38 -1.88
C LYS A 49 12.41 -1.25 -2.71
N ALA A 50 11.25 -1.68 -2.19
CA ALA A 50 9.96 -1.55 -2.85
C ALA A 50 9.42 -0.11 -2.81
N ALA A 51 9.64 0.60 -1.70
CA ALA A 51 9.17 1.98 -1.50
C ALA A 51 9.39 2.95 -2.69
N PRO A 52 10.59 3.06 -3.31
CA PRO A 52 10.77 3.92 -4.47
C PRO A 52 9.97 3.46 -5.70
N VAL A 53 9.75 2.16 -5.88
CA VAL A 53 8.94 1.63 -6.98
C VAL A 53 7.47 1.95 -6.75
N VAL A 54 6.98 1.80 -5.52
CA VAL A 54 5.60 2.15 -5.14
C VAL A 54 5.36 3.66 -5.34
N ARG A 55 6.31 4.51 -4.95
CA ARG A 55 6.25 5.95 -5.22
C ARG A 55 6.17 6.26 -6.73
N GLN A 56 6.97 5.58 -7.55
CA GLN A 56 6.87 5.73 -9.02
C GLN A 56 5.50 5.32 -9.57
N LEU A 57 4.82 4.34 -8.97
CA LEU A 57 3.46 3.99 -9.36
C LEU A 57 2.47 5.12 -9.00
N VAL A 58 2.55 5.65 -7.78
CA VAL A 58 1.72 6.79 -7.36
C VAL A 58 1.93 7.98 -8.29
N GLU A 59 3.18 8.32 -8.59
CA GLU A 59 3.52 9.42 -9.53
C GLU A 59 3.01 9.16 -10.95
N ARG A 60 3.15 7.93 -11.44
CA ARG A 60 2.77 7.56 -12.81
C ARG A 60 1.26 7.54 -13.01
N PHE A 61 0.49 7.04 -12.05
CA PHE A 61 -0.96 6.91 -12.16
C PHE A 61 -1.69 8.16 -11.64
N GLY A 62 -1.03 8.97 -10.79
CA GLY A 62 -1.55 10.23 -10.28
C GLY A 62 -2.91 10.04 -9.61
N PRO A 63 -3.95 10.81 -9.99
CA PRO A 63 -5.27 10.75 -9.37
C PRO A 63 -5.99 9.41 -9.60
N GLN A 64 -5.48 8.54 -10.48
CA GLN A 64 -6.10 7.25 -10.75
C GLN A 64 -5.73 6.17 -9.73
N LEU A 65 -4.76 6.43 -8.84
CA LEU A 65 -4.29 5.47 -7.86
C LEU A 65 -4.40 6.01 -6.43
N ARG A 66 -4.97 5.18 -5.56
CA ARG A 66 -4.93 5.31 -4.11
C ARG A 66 -3.98 4.27 -3.54
N LEU A 67 -2.95 4.72 -2.84
CA LEU A 67 -2.06 3.87 -2.07
C LEU A 67 -2.58 3.80 -0.64
N LEU A 68 -2.70 2.58 -0.11
CA LEU A 68 -2.94 2.29 1.30
C LEU A 68 -1.71 1.57 1.86
N PHE A 69 -1.26 1.96 3.05
CA PHE A 69 -0.14 1.30 3.72
C PHE A 69 -0.59 0.73 5.08
N ARG A 70 -0.24 -0.53 5.34
CA ARG A 70 -0.45 -1.21 6.63
C ARG A 70 0.89 -1.72 7.17
N PRO A 71 1.30 -1.28 8.37
CA PRO A 71 2.43 -1.88 9.05
C PRO A 71 2.20 -3.38 9.29
N LEU A 72 3.19 -4.21 8.94
CA LEU A 72 3.22 -5.65 9.22
C LEU A 72 4.54 -6.00 9.92
N PRO A 73 4.67 -5.77 11.24
CA PRO A 73 5.90 -6.03 11.97
C PRO A 73 6.23 -7.53 12.00
N LEU A 74 7.35 -7.93 11.38
CA LEU A 74 7.83 -9.30 11.38
C LEU A 74 8.78 -9.52 12.55
N LEU A 75 8.25 -9.50 13.77
CA LEU A 75 9.02 -9.47 15.04
C LEU A 75 10.12 -10.53 15.17
N ALA A 76 9.96 -11.70 14.54
CA ALA A 76 10.97 -12.75 14.55
C ALA A 76 12.22 -12.41 13.71
N LEU A 77 12.08 -11.53 12.73
CA LEU A 77 13.11 -11.11 11.79
C LEU A 77 13.60 -9.69 12.07
N HIS A 78 12.71 -8.82 12.55
CA HIS A 78 12.92 -7.38 12.68
C HIS A 78 12.49 -6.91 14.08
N PRO A 79 13.43 -6.87 15.05
CA PRO A 79 13.10 -6.64 16.46
C PRO A 79 12.61 -5.22 16.78
N HIS A 80 12.85 -4.22 15.92
CA HIS A 80 12.34 -2.86 16.12
C HIS A 80 11.19 -2.50 15.17
N ALA A 81 10.68 -3.45 14.40
CA ALA A 81 9.59 -3.21 13.45
C ALA A 81 8.31 -2.69 14.11
N GLU A 82 7.99 -3.18 15.31
CA GLU A 82 6.81 -2.72 16.07
C GLU A 82 7.00 -1.30 16.60
N LEU A 83 8.13 -1.00 17.22
CA LEU A 83 8.44 0.37 17.66
C LEU A 83 8.45 1.36 16.48
N ALA A 84 8.97 0.94 15.33
CA ALA A 84 8.95 1.75 14.12
C ALA A 84 7.53 1.96 13.58
N ALA A 85 6.67 0.94 13.65
CA ALA A 85 5.26 1.06 13.30
C ALA A 85 4.52 2.01 14.24
N GLU A 86 4.69 1.86 15.56
CA GLU A 86 4.13 2.78 16.56
C GLU A 86 4.59 4.24 16.33
N ALA A 87 5.86 4.44 16.01
CA ALA A 87 6.39 5.77 15.71
C ALA A 87 5.78 6.37 14.44
N ALA A 88 5.52 5.55 13.41
CA ALA A 88 4.84 5.99 12.19
C ALA A 88 3.38 6.36 12.47
N GLU A 89 2.66 5.53 13.22
CA GLU A 89 1.28 5.80 13.64
C GLU A 89 1.18 7.08 14.48
N ALA A 90 2.13 7.33 15.38
CA ALA A 90 2.16 8.53 16.19
C ALA A 90 2.44 9.82 15.39
N ALA A 91 3.00 9.71 14.19
CA ALA A 91 3.35 10.84 13.33
C ALA A 91 2.27 11.20 12.29
N ALA A 92 1.32 10.29 12.04
CA ALA A 92 0.23 10.46 11.08
C ALA A 92 -0.87 11.40 11.60
#